data_AF-A0A9P0Q5E2-F1
#
_entry.id   AF-A0A9P0Q5E2-F1
#
_cell.length_a   1.000
_cell.length_b   1.000
_cell.length_c   1.000
_cell.angle_alpha   90.00
_cell.angle_beta   90.00
_cell.angle_gamma   90.00
#
_symmetry.space_group_name_H-M   'P 1'
#
loop_
_entity.id
_entity.type
_entity.pdbx_description
1 polymer ?
#
loop_
_entity_poly.entity_id
_entity_poly.type
_entity_poly.pdbx_seq_one_letter_code
_entity_poly.pdbx_strand_id
1 'polypeptide(L)'
;MKTTGAVVPIKDGRGKHKNRPNALSADQKQSVRNHIDATPKYQSHYSRANNINKMYLNCDMSIASLHKDYYVPWCQQQNIIPVKQSAYRKIFCTEYNIGFKLPKSDTCKICDESKIKLDIVKSNNDDKEEQRLTTSLTLHQNRAKAMQNLLKLETDRSKSTTNVCVISFDLQQAMPIPKLTTGPAFYCRKVWLYNLGVHDCTAEQGHMFLWTENQAKRGADEVASVLFKFLKDKKDVDHLVVFTDNCPGQNKNWQLMAFWLQLVKEKWFKTITHHFLVTGHTHLPSDRDFALIEKRHRKYAPEVYSPEGWHKIIKDANNKNPFKVTVMQQEDFLKFELLLANVQKSTRMSNKENLDFSGVYTFHFKTENTKSFFVKHSVNGEYNEVNITKKGRPVNTPLCQLKNKYMEPIKISKKKLKNVQSLFPYIPPIHLPFFNGLTSRESDEEDVEIV
;
A
#
# COMPACT_ATOMS: atom_id res chain seq x y z
N MET A 1 13.35 32.08 -77.04
CA MET A 1 14.33 32.16 -75.93
C MET A 1 13.64 31.71 -74.65
N LYS A 2 14.21 30.72 -73.96
CA LYS A 2 13.76 30.21 -72.65
C LYS A 2 14.25 31.13 -71.54
N THR A 3 13.40 31.39 -70.54
CA THR A 3 13.77 31.71 -69.15
C THR A 3 12.57 31.32 -68.27
N THR A 4 12.47 30.09 -67.76
CA THR A 4 12.91 29.65 -66.41
C THR A 4 12.70 30.66 -65.29
N GLY A 5 11.80 30.32 -64.36
CA GLY A 5 11.66 31.02 -63.08
C GLY A 5 10.60 30.37 -62.21
N ALA A 6 10.91 29.21 -61.63
CA ALA A 6 10.08 28.59 -60.60
C ALA A 6 9.94 29.56 -59.41
N VAL A 7 8.71 29.92 -59.04
CA VAL A 7 8.44 30.68 -57.82
C VAL A 7 8.65 29.75 -56.63
N VAL A 8 9.86 29.78 -56.07
CA VAL A 8 10.15 29.14 -54.78
C VAL A 8 9.32 29.89 -53.72
N PRO A 9 8.56 29.20 -52.84
CA PRO A 9 7.88 29.87 -51.74
C PRO A 9 8.91 30.60 -50.89
N ILE A 10 8.66 31.86 -50.58
CA ILE A 10 9.50 32.65 -49.66
C ILE A 10 9.66 31.82 -48.38
N LYS A 11 10.92 31.54 -47.99
CA LYS A 11 11.23 30.78 -46.78
C LYS A 11 10.50 31.40 -45.59
N ASP A 12 9.72 30.58 -44.88
CA ASP A 12 9.02 30.99 -43.65
C ASP A 12 10.02 31.65 -42.68
N GLY A 13 9.78 32.94 -42.42
CA GLY A 13 10.57 33.81 -41.55
C GLY A 13 10.08 33.83 -40.11
N ARG A 14 8.99 33.12 -39.77
CA ARG A 14 8.47 33.06 -38.40
C ARG A 14 9.52 32.46 -37.47
N GLY A 15 9.82 33.17 -36.38
CA GLY A 15 10.79 32.73 -35.37
C GLY A 15 12.27 33.03 -35.68
N LYS A 16 12.60 33.62 -36.84
CA LYS A 16 13.97 33.99 -37.24
C LYS A 16 14.29 35.48 -37.02
N HIS A 17 13.62 36.12 -36.07
CA HIS A 17 13.94 37.51 -35.70
C HIS A 17 15.09 37.51 -34.69
N LYS A 18 16.19 38.23 -35.00
CA LYS A 18 17.32 38.45 -34.07
C LYS A 18 16.95 39.36 -32.90
N ASN A 19 15.87 40.13 -33.04
CA ASN A 19 15.38 41.02 -32.01
C ASN A 19 14.51 40.23 -31.01
N ARG A 20 15.12 39.81 -29.90
CA ARG A 20 14.42 39.13 -28.79
C ARG A 20 14.45 40.06 -27.57
N PRO A 21 13.56 41.05 -27.47
CA PRO A 21 13.57 42.04 -26.38
C PRO A 21 13.40 41.39 -24.99
N ASN A 22 12.81 40.19 -24.94
CA ASN A 22 12.60 39.41 -23.72
C ASN A 22 13.61 38.26 -23.54
N ALA A 23 14.71 38.23 -24.31
CA ALA A 23 15.75 37.23 -24.11
C ALA A 23 16.52 37.54 -22.82
N LEU A 24 16.66 36.53 -21.96
CA LEU A 24 17.51 36.63 -20.78
C LEU A 24 18.95 36.93 -21.18
N SER A 25 19.56 37.89 -20.50
CA SER A 25 20.99 38.21 -20.68
C SER A 25 21.87 37.01 -20.28
N ALA A 26 23.12 37.01 -20.73
CA ALA A 26 24.09 35.99 -20.33
C ALA A 26 24.26 35.96 -18.81
N ASP A 27 24.34 37.14 -18.18
CA ASP A 27 24.50 37.30 -16.73
C ASP A 27 23.29 36.79 -15.95
N GLN A 28 22.07 37.03 -16.46
CA GLN A 28 20.85 36.50 -15.85
C GLN A 28 20.84 34.97 -15.87
N LYS A 29 21.23 34.34 -16.98
CA LYS A 29 21.34 32.88 -17.06
C LYS A 29 22.43 32.37 -16.12
N GLN A 30 23.56 33.07 -16.05
CA GLN A 30 24.68 32.67 -15.19
C GLN A 30 24.32 32.79 -13.70
N SER A 31 23.55 33.80 -13.31
CA SER A 31 23.05 33.93 -11.93
C SER A 31 22.21 32.72 -11.50
N VAL A 32 21.38 32.18 -12.40
CA VAL A 32 20.56 30.99 -12.16
C VAL A 32 21.45 29.76 -12.01
N ARG A 33 22.46 29.59 -12.87
CA ARG A 33 23.42 28.48 -12.78
C ARG A 33 24.20 28.51 -11.48
N ASN A 34 24.77 29.67 -11.14
CA ASN A 34 25.54 29.86 -9.91
C ASN A 34 24.70 29.48 -8.67
N HIS A 35 23.43 29.88 -8.63
CA HIS A 35 22.53 29.47 -7.55
C HIS A 35 22.26 27.96 -7.54
N ILE A 36 21.94 27.37 -8.69
CA ILE A 36 21.66 25.92 -8.79
C ILE A 36 22.90 25.11 -8.37
N ASP A 37 24.11 25.57 -8.72
CA ASP A 37 25.37 24.91 -8.39
C ASP A 37 25.79 25.07 -6.94
N ALA A 38 25.47 26.21 -6.32
CA ALA A 38 25.65 26.42 -4.89
C ALA A 38 24.63 25.66 -4.03
N THR A 39 23.51 25.20 -4.60
CA THR A 39 22.49 24.47 -3.84
C THR A 39 23.02 23.07 -3.46
N PRO A 40 22.99 22.67 -2.17
CA PRO A 40 23.41 21.34 -1.74
C PRO A 40 22.61 20.22 -2.42
N LYS A 41 23.32 19.27 -3.03
CA LYS A 41 22.76 18.14 -3.77
C LYS A 41 23.29 16.84 -3.19
N TYR A 42 22.49 15.78 -3.28
CA TYR A 42 22.85 14.45 -2.80
C TYR A 42 22.74 13.42 -3.90
N GLN A 43 23.65 12.44 -3.91
CA GLN A 43 23.52 11.26 -4.75
C GLN A 43 22.66 10.21 -4.03
N SER A 44 21.71 9.59 -4.73
CA SER A 44 20.87 8.56 -4.09
C SER A 44 21.67 7.26 -3.91
N HIS A 45 21.69 6.74 -2.67
CA HIS A 45 22.44 5.53 -2.30
C HIS A 45 21.94 4.24 -3.00
N TYR A 46 20.69 4.26 -3.50
CA TYR A 46 20.04 3.13 -4.18
C TYR A 46 20.14 3.18 -5.71
N SER A 47 20.53 4.32 -6.31
CA SER A 47 20.64 4.46 -7.77
C SER A 47 22.06 4.27 -8.32
N ARG A 48 23.02 3.83 -7.47
CA ARG A 48 24.43 3.62 -7.86
C ARG A 48 24.59 2.64 -9.04
N ALA A 49 23.67 1.69 -9.21
CA ALA A 49 23.72 0.71 -10.30
C ALA A 49 23.15 1.21 -11.64
N ASN A 50 22.19 2.15 -11.65
CA ASN A 50 21.38 2.45 -12.85
C ASN A 50 21.49 3.89 -13.36
N ASN A 51 22.01 4.86 -12.59
CA ASN A 51 22.14 6.26 -13.03
C ASN A 51 23.19 7.02 -12.22
N ILE A 52 24.47 6.85 -12.58
CA ILE A 52 25.63 7.39 -11.85
C ILE A 52 25.62 8.94 -11.79
N ASN A 53 25.08 9.61 -12.82
CA ASN A 53 25.16 11.07 -12.98
C ASN A 53 23.95 11.87 -12.48
N LYS A 54 22.96 11.23 -11.81
CA LYS A 54 21.75 11.92 -11.35
C LYS A 54 21.85 12.34 -9.88
N MET A 55 21.65 13.64 -9.63
CA MET A 55 21.70 14.25 -8.31
C MET A 55 20.29 14.61 -7.81
N TYR A 56 20.10 14.73 -6.50
CA TYR A 56 18.80 14.99 -5.88
C TYR A 56 18.85 16.13 -4.85
N LEU A 57 17.82 16.98 -4.88
CA LEU A 57 17.47 17.96 -3.85
C LEU A 57 16.53 17.35 -2.81
N ASN A 58 16.38 17.99 -1.65
CA ASN A 58 15.53 17.47 -0.56
C ASN A 58 14.04 17.37 -0.95
N CYS A 59 13.28 16.52 -0.24
CA CYS A 59 11.87 16.26 -0.53
C CYS A 59 10.92 17.41 -0.20
N ASP A 60 11.36 18.31 0.67
CA ASP A 60 10.57 19.47 1.09
C ASP A 60 10.69 20.64 0.08
N MET A 61 11.43 20.42 -1.01
CA MET A 61 11.71 21.42 -2.03
C MET A 61 11.02 21.10 -3.34
N SER A 62 10.70 22.15 -4.09
CA SER A 62 10.21 22.11 -5.46
C SER A 62 10.92 23.19 -6.27
N ILE A 63 10.85 23.14 -7.60
CA ILE A 63 11.41 24.23 -8.43
C ILE A 63 10.75 25.58 -8.07
N ALA A 64 9.48 25.56 -7.65
CA ALA A 64 8.77 26.76 -7.23
C ALA A 64 9.30 27.33 -5.91
N SER A 65 9.50 26.49 -4.89
CA SER A 65 10.10 26.94 -3.63
C SER A 65 11.58 27.26 -3.77
N LEU A 66 12.34 26.51 -4.57
CA LEU A 66 13.75 26.82 -4.89
C LEU A 66 13.89 28.21 -5.53
N HIS A 67 12.94 28.60 -6.39
CA HIS A 67 12.91 29.94 -6.97
C HIS A 67 12.49 31.01 -5.95
N LYS A 68 11.34 30.80 -5.30
CA LYS A 68 10.70 31.83 -4.46
C LYS A 68 11.41 32.02 -3.11
N ASP A 69 11.78 30.92 -2.47
CA ASP A 69 12.20 30.90 -1.06
C ASP A 69 13.73 30.89 -0.92
N TYR A 70 14.47 30.59 -2.01
CA TYR A 70 15.94 30.52 -1.99
C TYR A 70 16.59 31.46 -3.03
N TYR A 71 16.23 31.34 -4.32
CA TYR A 71 16.88 32.14 -5.37
C TYR A 71 16.56 33.63 -5.30
N VAL A 72 15.30 34.01 -5.06
CA VAL A 72 14.92 35.42 -4.92
C VAL A 72 15.62 36.09 -3.73
N PRO A 73 15.63 35.50 -2.51
CA PRO A 73 16.42 36.02 -1.39
C PRO A 73 17.93 36.05 -1.66
N TRP A 74 18.49 35.01 -2.29
CA TRP A 74 19.91 34.97 -2.67
C TRP A 74 20.28 36.09 -3.64
N CYS A 75 19.44 36.35 -4.64
CA CYS A 75 19.62 37.47 -5.55
C CYS A 75 19.59 38.83 -4.84
N GLN A 76 18.70 39.01 -3.86
CA GLN A 76 18.65 40.24 -3.05
C GLN A 76 19.94 40.46 -2.25
N GLN A 77 20.49 39.41 -1.64
CA GLN A 77 21.76 39.49 -0.91
C GLN A 77 22.95 39.83 -1.81
N GLN A 78 22.91 39.40 -3.07
CA GLN A 78 23.96 39.63 -4.06
C GLN A 78 23.71 40.88 -4.92
N ASN A 79 22.67 41.67 -4.64
CA ASN A 79 22.23 42.82 -5.44
C ASN A 79 21.98 42.49 -6.93
N ILE A 80 21.44 41.30 -7.21
CA ILE A 80 21.08 40.81 -8.55
C ILE A 80 19.56 40.91 -8.74
N ILE A 81 19.10 41.30 -9.94
CA ILE A 81 17.67 41.26 -10.28
C ILE A 81 17.27 39.80 -10.61
N PRO A 82 16.36 39.17 -9.86
CA PRO A 82 15.99 37.79 -10.08
C PRO A 82 15.18 37.61 -11.37
N VAL A 83 15.45 36.51 -12.09
CA VAL A 83 14.64 36.12 -13.26
C VAL A 83 13.26 35.60 -12.85
N LYS A 84 12.31 35.57 -13.80
CA LYS A 84 10.99 34.95 -13.59
C LYS A 84 11.11 33.44 -13.32
N GLN A 85 10.20 32.89 -12.53
CA GLN A 85 10.16 31.46 -12.21
C GLN A 85 10.13 30.56 -13.46
N SER A 86 9.46 30.98 -14.54
CA SER A 86 9.40 30.25 -15.81
C SER A 86 10.78 30.13 -16.47
N ALA A 87 11.59 31.19 -16.42
CA ALA A 87 12.96 31.20 -16.91
C ALA A 87 13.87 30.31 -16.04
N TYR A 88 13.75 30.43 -14.72
CA TYR A 88 14.47 29.60 -13.76
C TYR A 88 14.18 28.10 -13.98
N ARG A 89 12.89 27.74 -14.07
CA ARG A 89 12.45 26.37 -14.35
C ARG A 89 12.98 25.85 -15.67
N LYS A 90 12.98 26.67 -16.72
CA LYS A 90 13.50 26.28 -18.03
C LYS A 90 14.97 25.89 -17.93
N ILE A 91 15.81 26.75 -17.36
CA ILE A 91 17.25 26.47 -17.16
C ILE A 91 17.44 25.21 -16.32
N PHE A 92 16.73 25.10 -15.19
CA PHE A 92 16.80 23.92 -14.31
C PHE A 92 16.46 22.61 -15.04
N CYS A 93 15.38 22.59 -15.84
CA CYS A 93 14.93 21.37 -16.51
C CYS A 93 15.72 21.03 -17.78
N THR A 94 16.36 22.00 -18.44
CA THR A 94 17.08 21.75 -19.71
C THR A 94 18.58 21.60 -19.52
N GLU A 95 19.17 22.23 -18.51
CA GLU A 95 20.63 22.24 -18.31
C GLU A 95 21.09 21.29 -17.19
N TYR A 96 20.19 20.81 -16.32
CA TYR A 96 20.54 19.99 -15.15
C TYR A 96 19.77 18.67 -15.09
N ASN A 97 20.46 17.59 -14.73
CA ASN A 97 19.87 16.28 -14.40
C ASN A 97 19.68 16.13 -12.88
N ILE A 98 18.88 17.02 -12.29
CA ILE A 98 18.62 17.08 -10.85
C ILE A 98 17.15 16.74 -10.57
N GLY A 99 16.91 15.75 -9.71
CA GLY A 99 15.56 15.40 -9.22
C GLY A 99 15.27 15.94 -7.83
N PHE A 100 14.02 15.89 -7.39
CA PHE A 100 13.66 16.06 -5.98
C PHE A 100 13.52 14.68 -5.35
N LYS A 101 14.06 14.52 -4.14
CA LYS A 101 13.89 13.29 -3.36
C LYS A 101 12.40 13.15 -3.04
N LEU A 102 11.85 11.94 -3.13
CA LEU A 102 10.54 11.69 -2.55
C LEU A 102 10.71 11.54 -1.04
N PRO A 103 9.76 12.01 -0.21
CA PRO A 103 9.74 11.63 1.20
C PRO A 103 9.85 10.11 1.28
N LYS A 104 10.71 9.61 2.16
CA LYS A 104 10.78 8.17 2.41
C LYS A 104 9.49 7.77 3.12
N SER A 105 8.50 7.27 2.40
CA SER A 105 7.40 6.50 2.97
C SER A 105 7.77 5.02 2.94
N ASP A 106 7.28 4.25 3.91
CA ASP A 106 7.37 2.78 3.95
C ASP A 106 8.79 2.20 4.02
N THR A 107 9.68 2.80 4.82
CA THR A 107 10.98 2.20 5.11
C THR A 107 10.90 1.14 6.19
N CYS A 108 11.76 0.12 6.07
CA CYS A 108 11.87 -0.90 7.11
C CYS A 108 12.51 -0.32 8.37
N LYS A 109 11.71 -0.27 9.45
CA LYS A 109 12.14 0.13 10.81
C LYS A 109 13.41 -0.60 11.26
N ILE A 110 13.48 -1.92 11.05
CA ILE A 110 14.65 -2.73 11.43
C ILE A 110 15.89 -2.26 10.65
N CYS A 111 15.77 -2.06 9.33
CA CYS A 111 16.88 -1.57 8.53
C CYS A 111 17.35 -0.17 8.95
N ASP A 112 16.41 0.73 9.24
CA ASP A 112 16.74 2.10 9.62
C ASP A 112 17.40 2.14 11.02
N GLU A 113 16.86 1.42 12.00
CA GLU A 113 17.47 1.28 13.33
C GLU A 113 18.85 0.62 13.26
N SER A 114 19.01 -0.46 12.49
CA SER A 114 20.29 -1.14 12.35
C SER A 114 21.35 -0.26 11.70
N LYS A 115 20.98 0.58 10.71
CA LYS A 115 21.92 1.52 10.09
C LYS A 115 22.40 2.58 11.09
N ILE A 116 21.48 3.18 11.84
CA ILE A 116 21.84 4.16 12.87
C ILE A 116 22.77 3.53 13.91
N LYS A 117 22.46 2.32 14.38
CA LYS A 117 23.32 1.59 15.33
C LYS A 117 24.71 1.29 14.75
N LEU A 118 24.78 0.88 13.49
CA LEU A 118 26.05 0.65 12.80
C LEU A 118 26.90 1.92 12.70
N ASP A 119 26.29 3.07 12.40
CA ASP A 119 27.02 4.34 12.31
C ASP A 119 27.63 4.75 13.68
N ILE A 120 26.89 4.51 14.77
CA ILE A 120 27.37 4.76 16.14
C ILE A 120 28.52 3.82 16.50
N VAL A 121 28.35 2.52 16.26
CA VAL A 121 29.34 1.49 16.61
C VAL A 121 30.65 1.68 15.84
N LYS A 122 30.56 2.04 14.55
CA LYS A 122 31.72 2.42 13.73
C LYS A 122 32.47 3.61 14.29
N SER A 123 31.76 4.60 14.80
CA SER A 123 32.38 5.78 15.42
C SER A 123 33.09 5.43 16.73
N ASN A 124 32.67 4.35 17.40
CA ASN A 124 33.26 3.86 18.65
C ASN A 124 34.34 2.77 18.44
N ASN A 125 34.65 2.37 17.20
CA ASN A 125 35.58 1.30 16.84
C ASN A 125 35.34 -0.05 17.56
N ASP A 126 34.07 -0.42 17.76
CA ASP A 126 33.71 -1.75 18.31
C ASP A 126 33.43 -2.74 17.17
N ASP A 127 34.50 -3.35 16.67
CA ASP A 127 34.48 -4.29 15.53
C ASP A 127 33.56 -5.50 15.77
N LYS A 128 33.42 -5.94 17.02
CA LYS A 128 32.63 -7.14 17.36
C LYS A 128 31.14 -6.86 17.22
N GLU A 129 30.68 -5.75 17.78
CA GLU A 129 29.27 -5.34 17.62
C GLU A 129 28.98 -4.87 16.18
N GLU A 130 29.95 -4.28 15.47
CA GLU A 130 29.80 -3.96 14.06
C GLU A 130 29.53 -5.23 13.23
N GLN A 131 30.34 -6.27 13.42
CA GLN A 131 30.19 -7.53 12.69
C GLN A 131 28.84 -8.20 13.01
N ARG A 132 28.42 -8.17 14.28
CA ARG A 132 27.13 -8.72 14.73
C ARG A 132 25.95 -8.00 14.08
N LEU A 133 25.93 -6.66 14.12
CA LEU A 133 24.87 -5.85 13.53
C LEU A 133 24.84 -6.00 12.01
N THR A 134 26.00 -6.03 11.36
CA THR A 134 26.13 -6.23 9.91
C THR A 134 25.59 -7.59 9.48
N THR A 135 25.91 -8.65 10.24
CA THR A 135 25.40 -9.99 9.99
C THR A 135 23.88 -10.04 10.15
N SER A 136 23.35 -9.45 11.23
CA SER A 136 21.90 -9.38 11.48
C SER A 136 21.16 -8.63 10.38
N LEU A 137 21.68 -7.47 9.95
CA LEU A 137 21.09 -6.67 8.87
C LEU A 137 21.13 -7.41 7.52
N THR A 138 22.27 -8.02 7.19
CA THR A 138 22.43 -8.82 5.97
C THR A 138 21.46 -9.99 5.94
N LEU A 139 21.31 -10.68 7.08
CA LEU A 139 20.35 -11.76 7.23
C LEU A 139 18.90 -11.27 7.05
N HIS A 140 18.54 -10.14 7.64
CA HIS A 140 17.22 -9.52 7.45
C HIS A 140 16.93 -9.18 5.97
N GLN A 141 17.89 -8.58 5.27
CA GLN A 141 17.74 -8.24 3.85
C GLN A 141 17.67 -9.47 2.94
N ASN A 142 18.51 -10.48 3.20
CA ASN A 142 18.47 -11.74 2.47
C ASN A 142 17.14 -12.48 2.68
N ARG A 143 16.58 -12.44 3.89
CA ARG A 143 15.24 -12.97 4.19
C ARG A 143 14.16 -12.26 3.37
N ALA A 144 14.17 -10.93 3.36
CA ALA A 144 13.22 -10.14 2.58
C ALA A 144 13.30 -10.49 1.09
N LYS A 145 14.52 -10.59 0.53
CA LYS A 145 14.75 -10.99 -0.86
C LYS A 145 14.27 -12.42 -1.14
N ALA A 146 14.53 -13.36 -0.25
CA ALA A 146 14.11 -14.75 -0.41
C ALA A 146 12.57 -14.89 -0.47
N MET A 147 11.84 -14.16 0.38
CA MET A 147 10.37 -14.18 0.36
C MET A 147 9.79 -13.55 -0.92
N GLN A 148 10.40 -12.48 -1.43
CA GLN A 148 10.01 -11.87 -2.71
C GLN A 148 10.28 -12.81 -3.89
N ASN A 149 11.42 -13.50 -3.88
CA ASN A 149 11.74 -14.51 -4.88
C ASN A 149 10.76 -15.69 -4.82
N LEU A 150 10.35 -16.12 -3.62
CA LEU A 150 9.37 -17.18 -3.43
C LEU A 150 7.99 -16.79 -4.00
N LEU A 151 7.52 -15.56 -3.73
CA LEU A 151 6.29 -15.04 -4.33
C LEU A 151 6.34 -15.11 -5.86
N LYS A 152 7.45 -14.64 -6.45
CA LYS A 152 7.64 -14.69 -7.90
C LYS A 152 7.63 -16.14 -8.41
N LEU A 153 8.37 -17.03 -7.77
CA LEU A 153 8.49 -18.44 -8.15
C LEU A 153 7.12 -19.15 -8.11
N GLU A 154 6.38 -19.01 -7.02
CA GLU A 154 5.05 -19.63 -6.89
C GLU A 154 4.07 -19.03 -7.91
N THR A 155 4.13 -17.72 -8.16
CA THR A 155 3.33 -17.07 -9.19
C THR A 155 3.63 -17.66 -10.57
N ASP A 156 4.90 -17.73 -10.96
CA ASP A 156 5.33 -18.26 -12.26
C ASP A 156 4.95 -19.74 -12.41
N ARG A 157 5.07 -20.54 -11.34
CA ARG A 157 4.66 -21.95 -11.31
C ARG A 157 3.14 -22.12 -11.44
N SER A 158 2.36 -21.25 -10.82
CA SER A 158 0.90 -21.31 -10.90
C SER A 158 0.37 -21.07 -12.31
N LYS A 159 1.09 -20.30 -13.13
CA LYS A 159 0.71 -20.04 -14.53
C LYS A 159 0.82 -21.27 -15.43
N SER A 160 1.66 -22.25 -15.06
CA SER A 160 1.83 -23.49 -15.81
C SER A 160 1.02 -24.67 -15.24
N THR A 161 0.29 -24.46 -14.14
CA THR A 161 -0.44 -25.52 -13.42
C THR A 161 -1.87 -25.09 -13.12
N THR A 162 -2.86 -25.86 -13.57
CA THR A 162 -4.28 -25.53 -13.33
C THR A 162 -4.75 -25.75 -11.89
N ASN A 163 -3.95 -26.46 -11.08
CA ASN A 163 -4.33 -26.95 -9.76
C ASN A 163 -3.85 -26.07 -8.58
N VAL A 164 -3.23 -24.93 -8.87
CA VAL A 164 -2.65 -24.03 -7.86
C VAL A 164 -3.18 -22.62 -8.10
N CYS A 165 -3.71 -21.99 -7.04
CA CYS A 165 -4.02 -20.56 -7.05
C CYS A 165 -3.09 -19.84 -6.08
N VAL A 166 -2.44 -18.79 -6.57
CA VAL A 166 -1.58 -17.91 -5.78
C VAL A 166 -2.28 -16.58 -5.63
N ILE A 167 -2.49 -16.14 -4.40
CA ILE A 167 -3.08 -14.84 -4.11
C ILE A 167 -2.18 -14.01 -3.21
N SER A 168 -2.28 -12.69 -3.36
CA SER A 168 -1.86 -11.75 -2.34
C SER A 168 -3.02 -10.89 -1.92
N PHE A 169 -3.08 -10.50 -0.65
CA PHE A 169 -4.09 -9.57 -0.21
C PHE A 169 -3.56 -8.64 0.87
N ASP A 170 -4.14 -7.44 0.90
CA ASP A 170 -3.85 -6.44 1.90
C ASP A 170 -5.05 -5.50 2.07
N LEU A 171 -5.12 -4.78 3.20
CA LEU A 171 -6.14 -3.78 3.45
C LEU A 171 -5.59 -2.39 3.13
N GLN A 172 -6.17 -1.74 2.13
CA GLN A 172 -5.78 -0.38 1.75
C GLN A 172 -6.03 0.60 2.91
N GLN A 173 -5.21 1.66 2.98
CA GLN A 173 -5.48 2.79 3.85
C GLN A 173 -6.93 3.27 3.70
N ALA A 174 -7.60 3.50 4.84
CA ALA A 174 -9.00 3.92 4.87
C ALA A 174 -9.20 5.20 4.05
N MET A 175 -10.15 5.15 3.12
CA MET A 175 -10.44 6.22 2.19
C MET A 175 -11.53 7.13 2.76
N PRO A 176 -11.28 8.44 2.92
CA PRO A 176 -12.25 9.35 3.51
C PRO A 176 -13.44 9.65 2.59
N ILE A 177 -14.61 9.79 3.19
CA ILE A 177 -15.85 10.26 2.58
C ILE A 177 -16.51 11.31 3.52
N PRO A 178 -16.69 12.56 3.07
CA PRO A 178 -16.20 13.10 1.80
C PRO A 178 -14.68 13.38 1.86
N LYS A 179 -13.97 13.18 0.76
CA LYS A 179 -12.65 13.79 0.51
C LYS A 179 -12.87 15.16 -0.13
N LEU A 180 -12.48 16.22 0.55
CA LEU A 180 -12.62 17.60 0.09
C LEU A 180 -11.25 18.28 0.04
N THR A 181 -11.09 19.29 -0.82
CA THR A 181 -9.84 20.10 -0.89
C THR A 181 -9.87 21.33 0.02
N THR A 182 -11.02 21.68 0.59
CA THR A 182 -11.24 22.88 1.42
C THR A 182 -10.61 22.76 2.82
N GLY A 183 -9.97 23.82 3.30
CA GLY A 183 -9.27 23.87 4.60
C GLY A 183 -10.07 23.41 5.83
N PRO A 184 -11.34 23.81 6.02
CA PRO A 184 -12.16 23.36 7.16
C PRO A 184 -12.37 21.84 7.22
N ALA A 185 -12.39 21.19 6.06
CA ALA A 185 -12.56 19.74 5.98
C ALA A 185 -11.32 18.97 6.45
N PHE A 186 -10.16 19.60 6.58
CA PHE A 186 -8.94 18.95 7.06
C PHE A 186 -9.07 18.49 8.52
N TYR A 187 -9.74 19.29 9.36
CA TYR A 187 -9.87 19.06 10.81
C TYR A 187 -11.11 18.24 11.20
N CYS A 188 -12.01 17.96 10.26
CA CYS A 188 -13.24 17.22 10.51
C CYS A 188 -13.01 15.70 10.43
N ARG A 189 -13.62 14.95 11.36
CA ARG A 189 -13.73 13.49 11.26
C ARG A 189 -14.62 13.14 10.08
N LYS A 190 -14.18 12.18 9.25
CA LYS A 190 -14.84 11.76 8.00
C LYS A 190 -15.25 10.32 8.08
N VAL A 191 -16.27 9.95 7.31
CA VAL A 191 -16.70 8.56 7.17
C VAL A 191 -15.64 7.79 6.41
N TRP A 192 -15.38 6.55 6.81
CA TRP A 192 -14.38 5.72 6.16
C TRP A 192 -15.00 4.74 5.17
N LEU A 193 -14.41 4.66 3.99
CA LEU A 193 -14.54 3.54 3.07
C LEU A 193 -13.32 2.65 3.19
N TYR A 194 -13.55 1.37 3.39
CA TYR A 194 -12.53 0.34 3.46
C TYR A 194 -12.46 -0.39 2.12
N ASN A 195 -11.25 -0.84 1.77
CA ASN A 195 -10.99 -1.65 0.60
C ASN A 195 -10.02 -2.79 0.96
N LEU A 196 -10.49 -4.03 0.92
CA LEU A 196 -9.61 -5.18 0.92
C LEU A 196 -9.31 -5.56 -0.53
N GLY A 197 -8.06 -5.44 -0.93
CA GLY A 197 -7.59 -5.82 -2.24
C GLY A 197 -7.09 -7.25 -2.21
N VAL A 198 -7.68 -8.12 -3.04
CA VAL A 198 -7.17 -9.48 -3.29
C VAL A 198 -6.67 -9.51 -4.72
N HIS A 199 -5.37 -9.71 -4.90
CA HIS A 199 -4.77 -9.91 -6.21
C HIS A 199 -4.59 -11.40 -6.45
N ASP A 200 -5.30 -11.92 -7.45
CA ASP A 200 -5.09 -13.27 -7.98
C ASP A 200 -3.84 -13.24 -8.86
N CYS A 201 -2.69 -13.66 -8.31
CA CYS A 201 -1.41 -13.64 -9.00
C CYS A 201 -1.38 -14.64 -10.17
N THR A 202 -2.15 -15.72 -10.07
CA THR A 202 -2.26 -16.74 -11.13
C THR A 202 -3.03 -16.19 -12.32
N ALA A 203 -4.15 -15.52 -12.10
CA ALA A 203 -4.96 -14.89 -13.14
C ALA A 203 -4.52 -13.45 -13.51
N GLU A 204 -3.52 -12.92 -12.81
CA GLU A 204 -3.06 -11.51 -12.88
C GLU A 204 -4.19 -10.48 -12.71
N GLN A 205 -5.17 -10.76 -11.87
CA GLN A 205 -6.38 -9.97 -11.71
C GLN A 205 -6.50 -9.38 -10.29
N GLY A 206 -6.64 -8.05 -10.20
CA GLY A 206 -6.97 -7.37 -8.95
C GLY A 206 -8.48 -7.37 -8.68
N HIS A 207 -8.87 -7.81 -7.49
CA HIS A 207 -10.24 -7.78 -6.96
C HIS A 207 -10.30 -6.81 -5.78
N MET A 208 -11.27 -5.89 -5.80
CA MET A 208 -11.42 -4.84 -4.79
C MET A 208 -12.76 -5.00 -4.09
N PHE A 209 -12.73 -5.25 -2.78
CA PHE A 209 -13.91 -5.44 -1.96
C PHE A 209 -14.13 -4.22 -1.09
N LEU A 210 -15.23 -3.51 -1.33
CA LEU A 210 -15.49 -2.18 -0.78
C LEU A 210 -16.65 -2.21 0.20
N TRP A 211 -16.48 -1.54 1.35
CA TRP A 211 -17.55 -1.32 2.31
C TRP A 211 -17.28 -0.09 3.16
N THR A 212 -18.33 0.51 3.70
CA THR A 212 -18.24 1.69 4.56
C THR A 212 -18.23 1.29 6.04
N GLU A 213 -17.73 2.17 6.89
CA GLU A 213 -17.65 1.93 8.34
C GLU A 213 -19.00 1.71 9.02
N ASN A 214 -20.10 2.16 8.43
CA ASN A 214 -21.45 1.89 8.91
C ASN A 214 -21.98 0.52 8.48
N GLN A 215 -21.30 -0.20 7.58
CA GLN A 215 -21.65 -1.58 7.21
C GLN A 215 -20.87 -2.59 8.05
N ALA A 216 -19.56 -2.40 8.18
CA ALA A 216 -18.68 -3.29 8.94
C ALA A 216 -17.40 -2.57 9.41
N LYS A 217 -16.71 -3.15 10.40
CA LYS A 217 -15.38 -2.70 10.82
C LYS A 217 -14.31 -3.18 9.82
N ARG A 218 -13.05 -3.34 10.25
CA ARG A 218 -11.93 -3.79 9.41
C ARG A 218 -10.99 -4.78 10.11
N GLY A 219 -11.56 -5.62 10.98
CA GLY A 219 -10.84 -6.63 11.77
C GLY A 219 -10.79 -7.99 11.06
N ALA A 220 -10.34 -9.01 11.82
CA ALA A 220 -10.11 -10.35 11.30
C ALA A 220 -11.38 -11.03 10.72
N ASP A 221 -12.57 -10.75 11.25
CA ASP A 221 -13.82 -11.31 10.70
C ASP A 221 -14.12 -10.72 9.32
N GLU A 222 -13.90 -9.42 9.14
CA GLU A 222 -14.17 -8.75 7.87
C GLU A 222 -13.20 -9.24 6.79
N VAL A 223 -11.92 -9.37 7.14
CA VAL A 223 -10.90 -9.98 6.27
C VAL A 223 -11.30 -11.42 5.89
N ALA A 224 -11.64 -12.26 6.87
CA ALA A 224 -12.08 -13.63 6.62
C ALA A 224 -13.36 -13.71 5.79
N SER A 225 -14.31 -12.78 5.99
CA SER A 225 -15.56 -12.71 5.23
C SER A 225 -15.32 -12.38 3.75
N VAL A 226 -14.45 -11.41 3.47
CA VAL A 226 -14.05 -11.10 2.09
C VAL A 226 -13.35 -12.29 1.44
N LEU A 227 -12.38 -12.90 2.14
CA LEU A 227 -11.66 -14.07 1.63
C LEU A 227 -12.59 -15.24 1.38
N PHE A 228 -13.54 -15.50 2.28
CA PHE A 228 -14.56 -16.53 2.10
C PHE A 228 -15.42 -16.26 0.87
N LYS A 229 -15.83 -15.01 0.64
CA LYS A 229 -16.59 -14.62 -0.55
C LYS A 229 -15.77 -14.79 -1.83
N PHE A 230 -14.51 -14.37 -1.84
CA PHE A 230 -13.60 -14.53 -2.98
C PHE A 230 -13.31 -16.01 -3.30
N LEU A 231 -13.03 -16.82 -2.28
CA LEU A 231 -12.60 -18.22 -2.45
C LEU A 231 -13.76 -19.18 -2.80
N LYS A 232 -15.02 -18.74 -2.69
CA LYS A 232 -16.18 -19.55 -3.12
C LYS A 232 -16.09 -19.94 -4.60
N ASP A 233 -15.55 -19.05 -5.42
CA ASP A 233 -15.39 -19.23 -6.87
C ASP A 233 -14.04 -19.90 -7.24
N LYS A 234 -13.28 -20.36 -6.24
CA LYS A 234 -11.93 -20.93 -6.38
C LYS A 234 -11.82 -22.35 -5.82
N LYS A 235 -12.94 -23.07 -5.71
CA LYS A 235 -12.98 -24.45 -5.15
C LYS A 235 -12.53 -25.52 -6.15
N ASP A 236 -12.24 -25.12 -7.37
CA ASP A 236 -11.78 -25.96 -8.48
C ASP A 236 -10.27 -26.23 -8.44
N VAL A 237 -9.52 -25.56 -7.55
CA VAL A 237 -8.09 -25.80 -7.36
C VAL A 237 -7.81 -26.55 -6.06
N ASP A 238 -6.85 -27.47 -6.06
CA ASP A 238 -6.47 -28.23 -4.87
C ASP A 238 -5.61 -27.41 -3.89
N HIS A 239 -4.78 -26.50 -4.41
CA HIS A 239 -3.73 -25.85 -3.62
C HIS A 239 -3.85 -24.33 -3.65
N LEU A 240 -4.01 -23.73 -2.47
CA LEU A 240 -4.01 -22.28 -2.30
C LEU A 240 -2.68 -21.83 -1.68
N VAL A 241 -2.00 -20.88 -2.32
CA VAL A 241 -0.82 -20.21 -1.78
C VAL A 241 -1.13 -18.73 -1.57
N VAL A 242 -0.91 -18.25 -0.35
CA VAL A 242 -1.31 -16.91 0.08
C VAL A 242 -0.08 -16.13 0.51
N PHE A 243 0.07 -14.90 0.04
CA PHE A 243 1.11 -13.97 0.48
C PHE A 243 0.48 -12.71 1.08
N THR A 244 0.87 -12.35 2.30
CA THR A 244 0.41 -11.12 2.95
C THR A 244 1.57 -10.37 3.60
N ASP A 245 1.31 -9.17 4.05
CA ASP A 245 2.17 -8.49 5.00
C ASP A 245 2.18 -9.24 6.35
N ASN A 246 3.06 -8.82 7.26
CA ASN A 246 3.14 -9.38 8.60
C ASN A 246 2.36 -8.53 9.62
N CYS A 247 1.08 -8.28 9.38
CA CYS A 247 0.18 -7.57 10.31
C CYS A 247 -0.47 -8.55 11.30
N PRO A 248 -0.19 -8.47 12.62
CA PRO A 248 -0.80 -9.37 13.61
C PRO A 248 -2.31 -9.20 13.76
N GLY A 249 -2.81 -7.96 13.68
CA GLY A 249 -4.23 -7.67 13.89
C GLY A 249 -5.14 -8.24 12.82
N GLN A 250 -4.68 -8.27 11.56
CA GLN A 250 -5.49 -8.63 10.41
C GLN A 250 -5.11 -9.99 9.81
N ASN A 251 -3.81 -10.23 9.62
CA ASN A 251 -3.33 -11.33 8.76
C ASN A 251 -2.68 -12.47 9.56
N LYS A 252 -1.94 -12.15 10.62
CA LYS A 252 -1.25 -13.13 11.47
C LYS A 252 -1.92 -13.23 12.85
N ASN A 253 -3.11 -13.82 12.87
CA ASN A 253 -3.85 -14.14 14.08
C ASN A 253 -4.46 -15.54 14.04
N TRP A 254 -4.80 -16.07 15.22
CA TRP A 254 -5.40 -17.39 15.36
C TRP A 254 -6.73 -17.56 14.63
N GLN A 255 -7.48 -16.47 14.43
CA GLN A 255 -8.77 -16.53 13.79
C GLN A 255 -8.63 -16.83 12.30
N LEU A 256 -7.71 -16.16 11.61
CA LEU A 256 -7.42 -16.45 10.21
C LEU A 256 -6.81 -17.86 10.05
N MET A 257 -5.97 -18.30 10.99
CA MET A 257 -5.46 -19.69 10.99
C MET A 257 -6.58 -20.72 11.16
N ALA A 258 -7.56 -20.44 12.03
CA ALA A 258 -8.74 -21.28 12.19
C ALA A 258 -9.62 -21.29 10.93
N PHE A 259 -9.73 -20.15 10.24
CA PHE A 259 -10.41 -20.05 8.95
C PHE A 259 -9.74 -20.91 7.87
N TRP A 260 -8.41 -20.83 7.71
CA TRP A 260 -7.67 -21.68 6.76
C TRP A 260 -7.85 -23.16 7.05
N LEU A 261 -7.74 -23.55 8.31
CA LEU A 261 -7.98 -24.92 8.72
C LEU A 261 -9.40 -25.39 8.39
N GLN A 262 -10.40 -24.52 8.58
CA GLN A 262 -11.79 -24.86 8.30
C GLN A 262 -12.03 -25.10 6.80
N LEU A 263 -11.44 -24.29 5.91
CA LEU A 263 -11.51 -24.51 4.47
C LEU A 263 -10.92 -25.88 4.05
N VAL A 264 -9.80 -26.27 4.67
CA VAL A 264 -9.18 -27.59 4.46
C VAL A 264 -10.06 -28.71 5.01
N LYS A 265 -10.65 -28.55 6.21
CA LYS A 265 -11.59 -29.53 6.80
C LYS A 265 -12.82 -29.76 5.93
N GLU A 266 -13.33 -28.71 5.31
CA GLU A 266 -14.46 -28.78 4.37
C GLU A 266 -14.04 -29.19 2.96
N LYS A 267 -12.77 -29.54 2.75
CA LYS A 267 -12.21 -29.99 1.48
C LYS A 267 -12.41 -28.98 0.34
N TRP A 268 -12.40 -27.69 0.65
CA TRP A 268 -12.34 -26.66 -0.40
C TRP A 268 -10.96 -26.65 -1.06
N PHE A 269 -9.92 -26.99 -0.30
CA PHE A 269 -8.54 -27.13 -0.76
C PHE A 269 -7.92 -28.36 -0.10
N LYS A 270 -7.07 -29.09 -0.83
CA LYS A 270 -6.21 -30.14 -0.27
C LYS A 270 -5.15 -29.54 0.63
N THR A 271 -4.55 -28.42 0.21
CA THR A 271 -3.58 -27.68 1.03
C THR A 271 -3.74 -26.18 0.93
N ILE A 272 -3.46 -25.48 2.04
CA ILE A 272 -3.32 -24.03 2.07
C ILE A 272 -1.95 -23.70 2.65
N THR A 273 -1.18 -22.84 1.97
CA THR A 273 0.10 -22.34 2.45
C THR A 273 0.05 -20.82 2.53
N HIS A 274 0.24 -20.26 3.72
CA HIS A 274 0.19 -18.81 3.96
C HIS A 274 1.56 -18.30 4.38
N HIS A 275 2.18 -17.53 3.48
CA HIS A 275 3.47 -16.88 3.62
C HIS A 275 3.33 -15.41 4.07
N PHE A 276 4.17 -14.98 5.00
CA PHE A 276 4.24 -13.56 5.41
C PHE A 276 5.52 -12.91 4.89
N LEU A 277 5.36 -11.79 4.20
CA LEU A 277 6.50 -10.98 3.77
C LEU A 277 7.13 -10.25 4.96
N VAL A 278 8.41 -9.90 4.81
CA VAL A 278 9.15 -9.15 5.83
C VAL A 278 8.63 -7.71 5.88
N THR A 279 8.26 -7.23 7.07
CA THR A 279 7.74 -5.88 7.30
C THR A 279 8.71 -4.81 6.79
N GLY A 280 8.19 -3.81 6.08
CA GLY A 280 8.99 -2.74 5.46
C GLY A 280 9.81 -3.16 4.23
N HIS A 281 9.67 -4.42 3.81
CA HIS A 281 10.14 -4.95 2.52
C HIS A 281 9.01 -5.63 1.74
N THR A 282 7.78 -5.35 2.15
CA THR A 282 6.55 -5.85 1.56
C THR A 282 6.29 -5.07 0.28
N HIS A 283 6.22 -5.79 -0.84
CA HIS A 283 5.88 -5.24 -2.16
C HIS A 283 4.88 -6.20 -2.78
N LEU A 284 3.67 -6.24 -2.23
CA LEU A 284 2.64 -7.15 -2.69
C LEU A 284 2.09 -6.67 -4.04
N PRO A 285 1.61 -7.61 -4.89
CA PRO A 285 0.80 -7.26 -6.04
C PRO A 285 -0.43 -6.41 -5.68
N SER A 286 -1.08 -6.66 -4.53
CA SER A 286 -2.15 -5.81 -3.99
C SER A 286 -1.71 -4.36 -3.74
N ASP A 287 -0.50 -4.14 -3.21
CA ASP A 287 0.04 -2.78 -2.98
C ASP A 287 0.19 -2.00 -4.29
N ARG A 288 0.60 -2.71 -5.35
CA ARG A 288 0.71 -2.14 -6.69
C ARG A 288 -0.66 -1.72 -7.22
N ASP A 289 -1.69 -2.52 -6.97
CA ASP A 289 -3.05 -2.19 -7.36
C ASP A 289 -3.55 -0.94 -6.61
N PHE A 290 -3.28 -0.84 -5.31
CA PHE A 290 -3.60 0.35 -4.52
C PHE A 290 -2.86 1.60 -5.00
N ALA A 291 -1.59 1.47 -5.40
CA ALA A 291 -0.83 2.58 -5.97
C ALA A 291 -1.45 3.10 -7.28
N LEU A 292 -2.08 2.23 -8.08
CA LEU A 292 -2.83 2.66 -9.27
C LEU A 292 -4.09 3.44 -8.90
N ILE A 293 -4.83 2.97 -7.88
CA ILE A 293 -6.02 3.66 -7.35
C ILE A 293 -5.63 5.05 -6.82
N GLU A 294 -4.58 5.14 -6.01
CA GLU A 294 -4.12 6.40 -5.43
C GLU A 294 -3.66 7.38 -6.50
N LYS A 295 -2.92 6.88 -7.51
CA LYS A 295 -2.49 7.69 -8.66
C LYS A 295 -3.70 8.23 -9.44
N ARG A 296 -4.74 7.41 -9.64
CA ARG A 296 -5.98 7.82 -10.32
C ARG A 296 -6.70 8.89 -9.52
N HIS A 297 -6.90 8.67 -8.22
CA HIS A 297 -7.52 9.62 -7.29
C HIS A 297 -6.81 10.98 -7.33
N ARG A 298 -5.49 10.98 -7.09
CA ARG A 298 -4.69 12.21 -7.02
C ARG A 298 -4.72 13.01 -8.33
N LYS A 299 -4.79 12.33 -9.47
CA LYS A 299 -4.71 12.99 -10.79
C LYS A 299 -6.06 13.51 -11.28
N TYR A 300 -7.15 12.77 -11.07
CA TYR A 300 -8.42 13.03 -11.76
C TYR A 300 -9.62 13.27 -10.85
N ALA A 301 -9.54 12.92 -9.56
CA ALA A 301 -10.66 13.04 -8.64
C ALA A 301 -10.16 13.49 -7.26
N PRO A 302 -9.62 14.72 -7.13
CA PRO A 302 -9.10 15.23 -5.86
C PRO A 302 -10.20 15.35 -4.79
N GLU A 303 -11.47 15.44 -5.22
CA GLU A 303 -12.65 15.46 -4.37
C GLU A 303 -13.52 14.23 -4.62
N VAL A 304 -14.02 13.64 -3.54
CA VAL A 304 -14.86 12.44 -3.54
C VAL A 304 -15.96 12.61 -2.51
N TYR A 305 -17.22 12.71 -2.95
CA TYR A 305 -18.33 13.07 -2.07
C TYR A 305 -19.12 11.88 -1.53
N SER A 306 -19.03 10.70 -2.15
CA SER A 306 -19.79 9.52 -1.75
C SER A 306 -19.04 8.21 -2.05
N PRO A 307 -19.51 7.05 -1.53
CA PRO A 307 -18.92 5.74 -1.82
C PRO A 307 -18.87 5.44 -3.32
N GLU A 308 -19.91 5.80 -4.07
CA GLU A 308 -19.99 5.61 -5.52
C GLU A 308 -18.89 6.36 -6.26
N GLY A 309 -18.47 7.52 -5.74
CA GLY A 309 -17.33 8.28 -6.26
C GLY A 309 -16.03 7.46 -6.18
N TRP A 310 -15.77 6.83 -5.05
CA TRP A 310 -14.64 5.91 -4.90
C TRP A 310 -14.78 4.66 -5.78
N HIS A 311 -15.99 4.08 -5.87
CA HIS A 311 -16.23 2.92 -6.73
C HIS A 311 -15.85 3.21 -8.18
N LYS A 312 -16.21 4.41 -8.68
CA LYS A 312 -15.85 4.86 -10.03
C LYS A 312 -14.34 5.04 -10.18
N ILE A 313 -13.69 5.71 -9.23
CA ILE A 313 -12.23 5.91 -9.25
C ILE A 313 -11.49 4.58 -9.33
N ILE A 314 -11.92 3.60 -8.53
CA ILE A 314 -11.29 2.27 -8.47
C ILE A 314 -11.51 1.52 -9.79
N LYS A 315 -12.73 1.50 -10.33
CA LYS A 315 -13.00 0.88 -11.65
C LYS A 315 -12.13 1.48 -12.77
N ASP A 316 -11.93 2.80 -12.74
CA ASP A 316 -11.18 3.53 -13.76
C ASP A 316 -9.65 3.58 -13.49
N ALA A 317 -9.16 2.95 -12.42
CA ALA A 317 -7.76 3.07 -12.00
C ALA A 317 -6.80 2.28 -12.89
N ASN A 318 -7.20 1.09 -13.35
CA ASN A 318 -6.38 0.23 -14.19
C ASN A 318 -7.00 0.06 -15.59
N ASN A 319 -6.52 0.86 -16.55
CA ASN A 319 -7.01 0.81 -17.93
C ASN A 319 -6.61 -0.47 -18.68
N LYS A 320 -5.54 -1.16 -18.25
CA LYS A 320 -5.03 -2.34 -18.96
C LYS A 320 -5.74 -3.61 -18.51
N ASN A 321 -5.90 -3.78 -17.21
CA ASN A 321 -6.64 -4.88 -16.62
C ASN A 321 -7.60 -4.33 -15.54
N PRO A 322 -8.82 -3.93 -15.92
CA PRO A 322 -9.77 -3.32 -14.99
C PRO A 322 -10.00 -4.17 -13.74
N PHE A 323 -10.06 -3.51 -12.58
CA PHE A 323 -10.30 -4.22 -11.32
C PHE A 323 -11.72 -4.79 -11.24
N LYS A 324 -11.84 -5.99 -10.67
CA LYS A 324 -13.14 -6.57 -10.32
C LYS A 324 -13.60 -5.99 -9.00
N VAL A 325 -14.50 -5.01 -9.06
CA VAL A 325 -15.01 -4.30 -7.89
C VAL A 325 -16.28 -4.95 -7.36
N THR A 326 -16.25 -5.35 -6.08
CA THR A 326 -17.39 -5.91 -5.35
C THR A 326 -17.74 -5.00 -4.18
N VAL A 327 -18.97 -4.51 -4.14
CA VAL A 327 -19.48 -3.73 -3.00
C VAL A 327 -20.07 -4.73 -2.00
N MET A 328 -19.44 -4.88 -0.84
CA MET A 328 -19.89 -5.77 0.20
C MET A 328 -21.17 -5.22 0.85
N GLN A 329 -22.08 -6.12 1.19
CA GLN A 329 -23.29 -5.84 1.95
C GLN A 329 -23.08 -6.24 3.40
N GLN A 330 -23.95 -5.77 4.30
CA GLN A 330 -23.80 -6.04 5.73
C GLN A 330 -23.91 -7.55 6.04
N GLU A 331 -24.72 -8.26 5.27
CA GLU A 331 -24.95 -9.70 5.40
C GLU A 331 -23.76 -10.54 4.91
N ASP A 332 -22.84 -9.93 4.15
CA ASP A 332 -21.62 -10.62 3.72
C ASP A 332 -20.64 -10.84 4.89
N PHE A 333 -20.79 -10.10 6.00
CA PHE A 333 -19.88 -10.15 7.14
C PHE A 333 -20.35 -11.17 8.18
N LEU A 334 -19.55 -12.22 8.38
CA LEU A 334 -19.85 -13.36 9.26
C LEU A 334 -18.92 -13.38 10.49
N LYS A 335 -19.35 -14.04 11.56
CA LYS A 335 -18.56 -14.20 12.81
C LYS A 335 -17.58 -15.38 12.71
N PHE A 336 -16.45 -15.19 12.03
CA PHE A 336 -15.36 -16.17 11.95
C PHE A 336 -14.64 -16.41 13.27
N GLU A 337 -14.72 -15.47 14.22
CA GLU A 337 -14.26 -15.68 15.60
C GLU A 337 -14.81 -16.97 16.22
N LEU A 338 -16.02 -17.40 15.83
CA LEU A 338 -16.63 -18.65 16.30
C LEU A 338 -15.79 -19.90 15.97
N LEU A 339 -14.95 -19.85 14.94
CA LEU A 339 -14.05 -20.95 14.58
C LEU A 339 -12.93 -21.15 15.61
N LEU A 340 -12.62 -20.15 16.43
CA LEU A 340 -11.66 -20.28 17.55
C LEU A 340 -12.18 -21.25 18.63
N ALA A 341 -13.49 -21.49 18.70
CA ALA A 341 -14.05 -22.53 19.55
C ALA A 341 -13.50 -23.92 19.20
N ASN A 342 -13.04 -24.13 17.96
CA ASN A 342 -12.63 -25.43 17.43
C ASN A 342 -11.11 -25.65 17.44
N VAL A 343 -10.32 -24.65 17.90
CA VAL A 343 -8.86 -24.62 17.79
C VAL A 343 -8.24 -24.30 19.15
N GLN A 344 -7.34 -25.17 19.63
CA GLN A 344 -6.50 -24.87 20.79
C GLN A 344 -5.39 -23.91 20.38
N LYS A 345 -5.28 -22.78 21.09
CA LYS A 345 -4.18 -21.83 20.92
C LYS A 345 -2.91 -22.37 21.58
N SER A 346 -2.27 -23.32 20.92
CA SER A 346 -1.07 -23.97 21.44
C SER A 346 0.11 -23.02 21.52
N THR A 347 0.85 -23.09 22.63
CA THR A 347 2.06 -22.30 22.88
C THR A 347 3.35 -23.10 22.63
N ARG A 348 3.22 -24.38 22.26
CA ARG A 348 4.33 -25.30 22.00
C ARG A 348 4.13 -26.04 20.69
N MET A 349 5.25 -26.36 20.06
CA MET A 349 5.35 -27.22 18.89
C MET A 349 5.52 -28.69 19.32
N SER A 350 5.29 -29.65 18.42
CA SER A 350 5.43 -31.09 18.69
C SER A 350 6.85 -31.49 19.07
N ASN A 351 7.86 -30.72 18.65
CA ASN A 351 9.27 -30.89 19.04
C ASN A 351 9.58 -30.41 20.49
N LYS A 352 8.55 -30.00 21.25
CA LYS A 352 8.59 -29.48 22.63
C LYS A 352 9.14 -28.07 22.79
N GLU A 353 9.53 -27.40 21.71
CA GLU A 353 9.93 -25.99 21.74
C GLU A 353 8.72 -25.06 21.82
N ASN A 354 8.95 -23.83 22.28
CA ASN A 354 7.90 -22.81 22.33
C ASN A 354 7.57 -22.32 20.91
N LEU A 355 6.28 -22.13 20.64
CA LEU A 355 5.81 -21.55 19.38
C LEU A 355 6.00 -20.03 19.42
N ASP A 356 7.05 -19.54 18.75
CA ASP A 356 7.14 -18.13 18.37
C ASP A 356 6.17 -17.87 17.21
N PHE A 357 4.92 -17.53 17.54
CA PHE A 357 3.86 -17.29 16.55
C PHE A 357 4.13 -16.05 15.70
N SER A 358 4.65 -14.96 16.30
CA SER A 358 4.93 -13.72 15.56
C SER A 358 6.09 -13.90 14.58
N GLY A 359 7.08 -14.72 14.95
CA GLY A 359 8.22 -15.10 14.12
C GLY A 359 7.94 -16.16 13.04
N VAL A 360 6.71 -16.67 12.90
CA VAL A 360 6.38 -17.66 11.83
C VAL A 360 6.43 -17.00 10.44
N TYR A 361 7.09 -17.64 9.49
CA TYR A 361 7.21 -17.19 8.10
C TYR A 361 6.14 -17.81 7.22
N THR A 362 5.75 -19.04 7.53
CA THR A 362 4.81 -19.82 6.72
C THR A 362 3.96 -20.69 7.63
N PHE A 363 2.64 -20.62 7.47
CA PHE A 363 1.73 -21.65 7.94
C PHE A 363 1.35 -22.57 6.78
N HIS A 364 1.22 -23.86 7.05
CA HIS A 364 0.80 -24.85 6.08
C HIS A 364 -0.25 -25.76 6.69
N PHE A 365 -1.34 -25.95 5.95
CA PHE A 365 -2.52 -26.72 6.31
C PHE A 365 -2.76 -27.77 5.23
N LYS A 366 -3.17 -28.98 5.63
CA LYS A 366 -3.36 -30.09 4.69
C LYS A 366 -4.50 -31.02 5.12
N THR A 367 -5.23 -31.57 4.15
CA THR A 367 -6.41 -32.42 4.40
C THR A 367 -6.08 -33.71 5.15
N GLU A 368 -4.86 -34.23 5.00
CA GLU A 368 -4.41 -35.46 5.65
C GLU A 368 -4.25 -35.30 7.17
N ASN A 369 -4.06 -34.06 7.65
CA ASN A 369 -3.95 -33.76 9.07
C ASN A 369 -4.66 -32.45 9.40
N THR A 370 -5.93 -32.57 9.80
CA THR A 370 -6.75 -31.44 10.25
C THR A 370 -6.71 -31.20 11.77
N LYS A 371 -5.83 -31.94 12.48
CA LYS A 371 -5.62 -31.84 13.94
C LYS A 371 -4.44 -30.93 14.30
N SER A 372 -3.63 -30.59 13.30
CA SER A 372 -2.44 -29.78 13.42
C SER A 372 -2.32 -28.81 12.24
N PHE A 373 -1.50 -27.78 12.39
CA PHE A 373 -0.91 -27.08 11.25
C PHE A 373 0.61 -27.14 11.35
N PHE A 374 1.29 -26.80 10.26
CA PHE A 374 2.74 -26.85 10.17
C PHE A 374 3.29 -25.43 10.00
N VAL A 375 4.38 -25.12 10.71
CA VAL A 375 5.01 -23.78 10.67
C VAL A 375 6.45 -23.86 10.21
N LYS A 376 6.92 -22.82 9.53
CA LYS A 376 8.33 -22.55 9.30
C LYS A 376 8.73 -21.21 9.91
N HIS A 377 9.92 -21.16 10.49
CA HIS A 377 10.55 -19.92 10.99
C HIS A 377 11.65 -19.38 10.06
N SER A 378 11.82 -20.00 8.89
CA SER A 378 12.70 -19.53 7.83
C SER A 378 12.20 -20.01 6.47
N VAL A 379 12.64 -19.36 5.39
CA VAL A 379 12.18 -19.69 4.01
C VAL A 379 12.53 -21.13 3.63
N ASN A 380 13.77 -21.54 3.94
CA ASN A 380 14.29 -22.87 3.61
C ASN A 380 14.27 -23.83 4.81
N GLY A 381 13.58 -23.46 5.90
CA GLY A 381 13.52 -24.27 7.10
C GLY A 381 12.61 -25.49 6.95
N GLU A 382 12.72 -26.39 7.91
CA GLU A 382 11.83 -27.53 8.05
C GLU A 382 10.48 -27.10 8.66
N TYR A 383 9.45 -27.90 8.39
CA TYR A 383 8.15 -27.71 8.98
C TYR A 383 8.10 -28.31 10.38
N ASN A 384 7.74 -27.49 11.37
CA ASN A 384 7.42 -27.95 12.72
C ASN A 384 5.90 -28.08 12.87
N GLU A 385 5.44 -29.20 13.43
CA GLU A 385 4.01 -29.43 13.67
C GLU A 385 3.55 -28.70 14.94
N VAL A 386 2.36 -28.09 14.86
CA VAL A 386 1.65 -27.52 16.01
C VAL A 386 0.30 -28.22 16.14
N ASN A 387 0.17 -29.03 17.19
CA ASN A 387 -1.11 -29.65 17.51
C ASN A 387 -2.10 -28.60 18.01
N ILE A 388 -3.29 -28.58 17.45
CA ILE A 388 -4.35 -27.60 17.78
C ILE A 388 -5.64 -28.27 18.28
N THR A 389 -5.56 -29.54 18.66
CA THR A 389 -6.71 -30.27 19.20
C THR A 389 -7.04 -29.78 20.60
N LYS A 390 -8.32 -29.45 20.82
CA LYS A 390 -8.84 -29.18 22.16
C LYS A 390 -9.10 -30.49 22.89
N LYS A 391 -8.90 -30.48 24.21
CA LYS A 391 -9.38 -31.54 25.10
C LYS A 391 -10.90 -31.43 25.21
N GLY A 392 -11.62 -32.53 24.98
CA GLY A 392 -13.09 -32.59 25.09
C GLY A 392 -13.79 -32.91 23.76
N ARG A 393 -15.14 -32.86 23.77
CA ARG A 393 -15.95 -33.15 22.58
C ARG A 393 -15.71 -32.10 21.49
N PRO A 394 -15.40 -32.49 20.24
CA PRO A 394 -15.23 -31.54 19.16
C PRO A 394 -16.52 -30.76 18.93
N VAL A 395 -16.44 -29.43 18.99
CA VAL A 395 -17.45 -28.58 18.37
C VAL A 395 -17.08 -28.50 16.89
N ASN A 396 -18.01 -28.83 16.00
CA ASN A 396 -17.85 -28.60 14.59
C ASN A 396 -18.79 -27.45 14.22
N THR A 397 -18.23 -26.33 13.80
CA THR A 397 -18.99 -25.18 13.29
C THR A 397 -18.72 -25.10 11.80
N PRO A 398 -19.57 -25.70 10.94
CA PRO A 398 -19.45 -25.56 9.49
C PRO A 398 -19.51 -24.09 9.07
N LEU A 399 -18.81 -23.74 8.00
CA LEU A 399 -18.82 -22.39 7.43
C LEU A 399 -20.22 -21.94 7.05
N CYS A 400 -21.08 -22.85 6.61
CA CYS A 400 -22.48 -22.57 6.27
C CYS A 400 -23.36 -22.18 7.47
N GLN A 401 -22.91 -22.43 8.71
CA GLN A 401 -23.64 -22.12 9.93
C GLN A 401 -23.11 -20.86 10.64
N LEU A 402 -22.14 -20.17 10.04
CA LEU A 402 -21.64 -18.91 10.60
C LEU A 402 -22.75 -17.86 10.57
N LYS A 403 -22.94 -17.21 11.73
CA LYS A 403 -23.94 -16.16 11.89
C LYS A 403 -23.41 -14.84 11.35
N ASN A 404 -24.32 -13.97 10.92
CA ASN A 404 -24.00 -12.60 10.56
C ASN A 404 -23.34 -11.90 11.76
N LYS A 405 -22.31 -11.10 11.46
CA LYS A 405 -21.60 -10.31 12.46
C LYS A 405 -22.40 -9.11 12.90
N TYR A 406 -23.05 -8.44 11.94
CA TYR A 406 -23.81 -7.21 12.13
C TYR A 406 -25.27 -7.45 11.73
N MET A 407 -26.18 -7.23 12.67
CA MET A 407 -27.63 -7.34 12.45
C MET A 407 -28.25 -6.02 12.03
N GLU A 408 -27.60 -4.91 12.35
CA GLU A 408 -27.99 -3.55 12.01
C GLU A 408 -26.76 -2.73 11.62
N PRO A 409 -26.93 -1.62 10.86
CA PRO A 409 -25.82 -0.73 10.52
C PRO A 409 -25.07 -0.25 11.75
N ILE A 410 -23.75 -0.22 11.64
CA ILE A 410 -22.89 0.27 12.70
C ILE A 410 -23.08 1.77 12.85
N LYS A 411 -23.54 2.15 14.04
CA LYS A 411 -23.65 3.56 14.45
C LYS A 411 -22.26 4.17 14.62
N ILE A 412 -22.07 5.42 14.20
CA ILE A 412 -20.83 6.19 14.37
C ILE A 412 -20.86 7.02 15.66
N SER A 413 -19.73 7.61 16.09
CA SER A 413 -19.73 8.51 17.26
C SER A 413 -20.52 9.81 17.01
N LYS A 414 -21.17 10.36 18.05
CA LYS A 414 -21.93 11.63 17.96
C LYS A 414 -21.07 12.78 17.43
N LYS A 415 -19.84 12.89 17.91
CA LYS A 415 -18.88 13.92 17.48
C LYS A 415 -18.53 13.79 16.00
N LYS A 416 -18.37 12.55 15.51
CA LYS A 416 -18.12 12.28 14.09
C LYS A 416 -19.34 12.63 13.23
N LEU A 417 -20.55 12.25 13.65
CA LEU A 417 -21.78 12.60 12.94
C LEU A 417 -21.94 14.13 12.82
N LYS A 418 -21.73 14.87 13.92
CA LYS A 418 -21.76 16.35 13.90
C LYS A 418 -20.71 16.94 12.94
N ASN A 419 -19.48 16.42 12.93
CA ASN A 419 -18.45 16.84 11.97
C ASN A 419 -18.88 16.58 10.53
N VAL A 420 -19.41 15.41 10.23
CA VAL A 420 -19.89 15.06 8.88
C VAL A 420 -21.03 16.00 8.46
N GLN A 421 -21.99 16.28 9.35
CA GLN A 421 -23.08 17.23 9.09
C GLN A 421 -22.58 18.65 8.82
N SER A 422 -21.54 19.10 9.53
CA SER A 422 -20.93 20.41 9.28
C SER A 422 -20.29 20.54 7.88
N LEU A 423 -20.03 19.41 7.20
CA LEU A 423 -19.50 19.40 5.84
C LEU A 423 -20.58 19.47 4.76
N PHE A 424 -21.87 19.37 5.09
CA PHE A 424 -22.96 19.36 4.11
C PHE A 424 -22.96 20.56 3.13
N PRO A 425 -22.62 21.80 3.54
CA PRO A 425 -22.51 22.92 2.61
C PRO A 425 -21.47 22.73 1.48
N TYR A 426 -20.52 21.82 1.67
CA TYR A 426 -19.45 21.51 0.70
C TYR A 426 -19.71 20.22 -0.08
N ILE A 427 -20.89 19.60 0.09
CA ILE A 427 -21.27 18.35 -0.55
C ILE A 427 -22.44 18.62 -1.50
N PRO A 428 -22.34 18.27 -2.79
CA PRO A 428 -23.46 18.41 -3.71
C PRO A 428 -24.70 17.66 -3.19
N PRO A 429 -25.91 18.26 -3.26
CA PRO A 429 -27.12 17.68 -2.65
C PRO A 429 -27.44 16.24 -3.05
N ILE A 430 -27.06 15.82 -4.26
CA ILE A 430 -27.25 14.45 -4.75
C ILE A 430 -26.53 13.38 -3.90
N HIS A 431 -25.48 13.75 -3.16
CA HIS A 431 -24.72 12.83 -2.32
C HIS A 431 -25.16 12.85 -0.84
N LEU A 432 -25.98 13.82 -0.42
CA LEU A 432 -26.48 13.93 0.96
C LEU A 432 -27.33 12.73 1.45
N PRO A 433 -28.08 11.99 0.60
CA PRO A 433 -28.84 10.82 1.07
C PRO A 433 -28.01 9.78 1.81
N PHE A 434 -26.76 9.53 1.37
CA PHE A 434 -25.84 8.63 2.07
C PHE A 434 -25.57 9.08 3.50
N PHE A 435 -25.25 10.36 3.68
CA PHE A 435 -24.91 10.91 5.00
C PHE A 435 -26.12 11.03 5.93
N ASN A 436 -27.30 11.31 5.38
CA ASN A 436 -28.54 11.35 6.14
C ASN A 436 -28.95 9.97 6.69
N GLY A 437 -28.47 8.88 6.07
CA GLY A 437 -28.67 7.52 6.57
C GLY A 437 -27.77 7.12 7.75
N LEU A 438 -26.79 7.96 8.13
CA LEU A 438 -25.87 7.66 9.23
C LEU A 438 -26.51 7.95 10.58
N THR A 439 -26.34 7.03 11.52
CA THR A 439 -26.87 7.15 12.89
C THR A 439 -25.73 7.16 13.92
N SER A 440 -25.97 7.76 15.08
CA SER A 440 -24.96 7.86 16.15
C SER A 440 -25.23 6.94 17.35
N ARG A 441 -24.17 6.47 18.02
CA ARG A 441 -24.27 5.82 19.34
C ARG A 441 -24.61 6.84 20.42
N GLU A 442 -25.17 6.38 21.55
CA GLU A 442 -25.51 7.25 22.67
C GLU A 442 -24.28 7.67 23.50
N SER A 443 -23.22 6.87 23.52
CA SER A 443 -21.98 7.14 24.25
C SER A 443 -21.03 8.08 23.50
N ASP A 444 -20.28 8.87 24.26
CA ASP A 444 -19.23 9.79 23.77
C ASP A 444 -17.85 9.11 23.62
N GLU A 445 -17.78 7.77 23.73
CA GLU A 445 -16.54 7.02 23.53
C GLU A 445 -16.01 7.22 22.11
N GLU A 446 -14.71 7.54 22.00
CA GLU A 446 -14.09 7.81 20.72
C GLU A 446 -13.99 6.52 19.88
N ASP A 447 -14.13 6.67 18.56
CA ASP A 447 -13.81 5.60 17.63
C ASP A 447 -12.29 5.34 17.71
N VAL A 448 -11.88 4.32 18.47
CA VAL A 448 -10.49 3.88 18.51
C VAL A 448 -10.13 3.33 17.13
N GLU A 449 -9.32 4.07 16.38
CA GLU A 449 -8.64 3.56 15.20
C GLU A 449 -7.64 2.50 15.65
N ILE A 450 -8.05 1.24 15.62
CA ILE A 450 -7.11 0.12 15.69
C ILE A 450 -6.31 0.18 14.40
N VAL A 451 -5.04 0.59 14.53
CA VAL A 451 -4.00 0.54 13.48
C VAL A 451 -3.54 -0.90 13.31
#